data_AF-A0A4P5YGF1-F1
#
_entry.id   AF-A0A4P5YGF1-F1
#
_cell.length_a   1.000
_cell.length_b   1.000
_cell.length_c   1.000
_cell.angle_alpha   90.00
_cell.angle_beta   90.00
_cell.angle_gamma   90.00
#
_symmetry.space_group_name_H-M   'P 1'
#
loop_
_entity.id
_entity.type
_entity.pdbx_description
1 polymer ?
#
loop_
_entity_poly.entity_id
_entity_poly.type
_entity_poly.pdbx_seq_one_letter_code
_entity_poly.pdbx_strand_id
1 'polypeptide(L)'
;MPQGAGESIHCNAAAEERNMDDGDSMWSRKGATLSDKSARQEFGLTQQEIIAAIRAGKLQFRESNMHGNPWYRLLRHEVESLVRAKSGQDHLHKKKLQKELDDLNKEARKLTTRLKAIERRRAELAKELEG
;
A
#
# COMPACT_ATOMS: atom_id res chain seq x y z
N MET A 1 49.40 63.58 -1.34
CA MET A 1 48.72 63.16 -0.08
C MET A 1 47.31 63.74 -0.13
N PRO A 2 46.21 63.03 0.15
CA PRO A 2 45.94 61.59 0.35
C PRO A 2 44.97 61.00 -0.73
N GLN A 3 45.01 59.68 -1.03
CA GLN A 3 44.05 58.59 -0.67
C GLN A 3 42.65 58.70 -1.34
N GLY A 4 42.03 57.68 -1.94
CA GLY A 4 42.24 56.24 -2.03
C GLY A 4 40.94 55.59 -2.56
N ALA A 5 41.04 54.42 -3.21
CA ALA A 5 40.02 53.39 -3.54
C ALA A 5 38.66 53.85 -4.13
N GLY A 6 38.20 53.44 -5.31
CA GLY A 6 38.32 52.12 -5.94
C GLY A 6 37.12 51.25 -5.54
N GLU A 7 36.02 51.29 -6.28
CA GLU A 7 35.06 50.18 -6.27
C GLU A 7 34.29 50.07 -7.60
N SER A 8 34.46 48.89 -8.18
CA SER A 8 33.98 48.45 -9.49
C SER A 8 32.48 48.17 -9.46
N ILE A 9 31.73 48.80 -10.36
CA ILE A 9 30.35 48.42 -10.65
C ILE A 9 30.40 47.17 -11.54
N HIS A 10 30.34 45.99 -10.92
CA HIS A 10 30.10 44.75 -11.63
C HIS A 10 28.61 44.61 -11.97
N CYS A 11 28.33 44.43 -13.26
CA CYS A 11 27.11 43.85 -13.77
C CYS A 11 26.90 42.44 -13.17
N ASN A 12 25.65 42.08 -12.84
CA ASN A 12 25.14 40.71 -12.98
C ASN A 12 23.61 40.75 -12.88
N ALA A 13 22.93 40.42 -13.98
CA ALA A 13 22.49 39.07 -14.31
C ALA A 13 21.25 38.71 -13.48
N ALA A 14 20.08 38.85 -14.13
CA ALA A 14 18.79 38.43 -13.61
C ALA A 14 18.87 36.96 -13.16
N ALA A 15 18.76 36.76 -11.86
CA ALA A 15 18.62 35.46 -11.26
C ALA A 15 17.20 34.94 -11.56
N GLU A 16 17.11 33.93 -12.43
CA GLU A 16 16.02 32.96 -12.37
C GLU A 16 16.19 32.14 -11.09
N GLU A 17 15.61 32.62 -9.99
CA GLU A 17 15.42 31.83 -8.79
C GLU A 17 14.38 30.73 -9.06
N ARG A 18 14.87 29.59 -9.56
CA ARG A 18 14.15 28.33 -9.45
C ARG A 18 14.09 28.00 -7.96
N ASN A 19 12.94 28.23 -7.35
CA ASN A 19 12.59 27.75 -6.02
C ASN A 19 12.88 26.24 -5.94
N MET A 20 14.02 25.91 -5.34
CA MET A 20 14.55 24.56 -5.13
C MET A 20 14.83 24.40 -3.62
N ASP A 21 13.84 24.65 -2.76
CA ASP A 21 13.98 24.39 -1.31
C ASP A 21 12.70 23.92 -0.60
N ASP A 22 11.56 23.80 -1.29
CA ASP A 22 10.32 23.30 -0.65
C ASP A 22 10.27 21.77 -0.48
N GLY A 23 11.19 21.05 -1.14
CA GLY A 23 11.24 19.59 -1.10
C GLY A 23 11.61 19.03 0.27
N ASP A 24 12.63 19.58 0.94
CA ASP A 24 13.15 19.03 2.19
C ASP A 24 12.32 19.40 3.43
N SER A 25 11.52 20.47 3.36
CA SER A 25 10.57 20.85 4.43
C SER A 25 9.52 19.77 4.71
N MET A 26 9.10 19.00 3.70
CA MET A 26 8.13 17.92 3.89
C MET A 26 8.75 16.67 4.55
N TRP A 27 10.07 16.46 4.43
CA TRP A 27 10.77 15.30 4.99
C TRP A 27 11.36 15.56 6.38
N SER A 28 11.68 16.82 6.71
CA SER A 28 12.30 17.23 7.97
C SER A 28 11.28 17.43 9.11
N ARG A 29 9.98 17.55 8.78
CA ARG A 29 8.92 17.74 9.77
C ARG A 29 8.78 16.49 10.66
N LYS A 30 8.86 16.66 11.98
CA LYS A 30 8.81 15.58 12.98
C LYS A 30 7.56 14.70 12.76
N GLY A 31 7.78 13.42 12.43
CA GLY A 31 6.70 12.45 12.18
C GLY A 31 6.12 12.43 10.76
N ALA A 32 6.61 13.27 9.84
CA ALA A 32 6.14 13.31 8.46
C ALA A 32 6.66 12.15 7.59
N THR A 33 7.76 11.52 8.00
CA THR A 33 8.33 10.36 7.30
C THR A 33 8.22 9.09 8.13
N LEU A 34 8.06 7.96 7.45
CA LEU A 34 7.99 6.63 8.03
C LEU A 34 8.86 5.66 7.22
N SER A 35 9.31 4.57 7.84
CA SER A 35 10.06 3.52 7.12
C SER A 35 9.13 2.57 6.39
N ASP A 36 9.59 1.83 5.36
CA ASP A 36 8.78 0.78 4.73
C ASP A 36 8.26 -0.25 5.74
N LYS A 37 9.09 -0.61 6.73
CA LYS A 37 8.69 -1.50 7.82
C LYS A 37 7.58 -0.90 8.66
N SER A 38 7.68 0.39 9.00
CA SER A 38 6.62 1.12 9.71
C SER A 38 5.35 1.26 8.86
N ALA A 39 5.47 1.47 7.55
CA ALA A 39 4.31 1.56 6.64
C ALA A 39 3.50 0.26 6.65
N ARG A 40 4.22 -0.86 6.61
CA ARG A 40 3.61 -2.19 6.64
C ARG A 40 2.96 -2.50 7.98
N GLN A 41 3.58 -2.07 9.08
CA GLN A 41 3.05 -2.28 10.44
C GLN A 41 1.88 -1.35 10.78
N GLU A 42 1.99 -0.05 10.49
CA GLU A 42 0.98 0.97 10.86
C GLU A 42 -0.19 1.01 9.87
N PHE A 43 0.06 0.84 8.57
CA PHE A 43 -0.96 0.99 7.52
C PHE A 43 -1.38 -0.32 6.87
N GLY A 44 -0.82 -1.46 7.29
CA GLY A 44 -1.17 -2.78 6.76
C GLY A 44 -0.81 -2.98 5.28
N LEU A 45 0.04 -2.10 4.72
CA LEU A 45 0.51 -2.23 3.35
C LEU A 45 1.48 -3.41 3.22
N THR A 46 1.50 -4.03 2.06
CA THR A 46 2.48 -5.03 1.66
C THR A 46 3.62 -4.37 0.88
N GLN A 47 4.79 -5.00 0.87
CA GLN A 47 5.95 -4.47 0.13
C GLN A 47 5.65 -4.28 -1.37
N GLN A 48 4.84 -5.18 -1.96
CA GLN A 48 4.41 -5.06 -3.35
C GLN A 48 3.59 -3.79 -3.58
N GLU A 49 2.78 -3.37 -2.62
CA GLU A 49 1.96 -2.16 -2.72
C GLU A 49 2.79 -0.89 -2.63
N ILE A 50 3.79 -0.90 -1.76
CA ILE A 50 4.77 0.19 -1.66
C ILE A 50 5.53 0.30 -2.99
N ILE A 51 6.03 -0.83 -3.53
CA ILE A 51 6.72 -0.86 -4.83
C ILE A 51 5.80 -0.44 -5.97
N ALA A 52 4.54 -0.88 -5.98
CA ALA A 52 3.57 -0.50 -6.99
C ALA A 52 3.25 0.99 -6.94
N ALA A 53 3.15 1.58 -5.74
CA ALA A 53 2.93 3.02 -5.57
C ALA A 53 4.15 3.83 -5.99
N ILE A 54 5.35 3.36 -5.67
CA ILE A 54 6.62 3.94 -6.14
C ILE A 54 6.69 3.90 -7.67
N ARG A 55 6.41 2.73 -8.28
CA ARG A 55 6.37 2.59 -9.75
C ARG A 55 5.29 3.45 -10.40
N ALA A 56 4.17 3.65 -9.73
CA ALA A 56 3.09 4.52 -10.19
C ALA A 56 3.38 6.02 -9.96
N GLY A 57 4.50 6.38 -9.34
CA GLY A 57 4.82 7.76 -8.98
C GLY A 57 3.86 8.39 -7.95
N LYS A 58 3.10 7.55 -7.23
CA LYS A 58 2.11 7.98 -6.21
C LYS A 58 2.67 8.03 -4.80
N LEU A 59 3.91 7.58 -4.63
CA LEU A 59 4.58 7.52 -3.35
C LEU A 59 6.03 7.90 -3.54
N GLN A 60 6.41 9.03 -2.95
CA GLN A 60 7.81 9.44 -2.90
C GLN A 60 8.59 8.55 -1.92
N PHE A 61 9.77 8.11 -2.34
CA PHE A 61 10.69 7.31 -1.54
C PHE A 61 12.08 7.94 -1.52
N ARG A 62 12.76 7.86 -0.38
CA ARG A 62 14.20 8.09 -0.26
C ARG A 62 14.83 6.81 0.27
N GLU A 63 15.85 6.31 -0.40
CA GLU A 63 16.68 5.24 0.16
C GLU A 63 17.57 5.81 1.26
N SER A 64 17.64 5.11 2.39
CA SER A 64 18.55 5.44 3.47
C SER A 64 19.16 4.15 3.99
N ASN A 65 20.37 4.24 4.51
CA ASN A 65 21.05 3.09 5.09
C ASN A 65 21.14 3.29 6.59
N MET A 66 20.65 2.34 7.39
CA MET A 66 20.87 2.32 8.83
C MET A 66 21.63 1.05 9.16
N HIS A 67 22.89 1.21 9.58
CA HIS A 67 23.77 0.11 9.98
C HIS A 67 23.88 -1.04 8.94
N GLY A 68 23.99 -0.71 7.65
CA GLY A 68 24.16 -1.71 6.58
C GLY A 68 22.85 -2.32 6.06
N ASN A 69 21.70 -1.98 6.65
CA ASN A 69 20.40 -2.36 6.12
C ASN A 69 19.76 -1.20 5.34
N PRO A 70 19.62 -1.30 4.00
CA PRO A 70 18.90 -0.32 3.21
C PRO A 70 17.42 -0.35 3.57
N TRP A 71 16.86 0.81 3.89
CA TRP A 71 15.43 0.98 4.18
C TRP A 71 14.88 2.13 3.35
N TYR A 72 13.59 2.05 3.02
CA TYR A 72 12.92 3.12 2.30
C TYR A 72 12.26 4.06 3.29
N ARG A 73 12.62 5.33 3.19
CA ARG A 73 11.93 6.43 3.85
C ARG A 73 10.78 6.88 2.95
N LEU A 74 9.58 6.86 3.50
CA LEU A 74 8.32 7.16 2.81
C LEU A 74 7.63 8.32 3.53
N LEU A 75 6.81 9.09 2.83
CA LEU A 75 6.01 10.16 3.44
C LEU A 75 4.69 9.60 4.00
N ARG A 76 4.38 9.93 5.26
CA ARG A 76 3.18 9.46 5.95
C ARG A 76 1.89 9.88 5.24
N HIS A 77 1.83 11.13 4.77
CA HIS A 77 0.64 11.65 4.09
C HIS A 77 0.41 11.00 2.71
N GLU A 78 1.48 10.69 1.97
CA GLU A 78 1.41 9.96 0.70
C GLU A 78 0.94 8.51 0.91
N VAL A 79 1.49 7.84 1.94
CA VAL A 79 1.07 6.50 2.35
C VAL A 79 -0.39 6.49 2.77
N GLU A 80 -0.82 7.46 3.58
CA GLU A 80 -2.21 7.59 4.01
C GLU A 80 -3.15 7.88 2.83
N SER A 81 -2.74 8.73 1.89
CA SER A 81 -3.47 9.02 0.65
C SER A 81 -3.59 7.78 -0.24
N LEU A 82 -2.51 7.00 -0.38
CA LEU A 82 -2.49 5.73 -1.10
C LEU A 82 -3.43 4.71 -0.45
N VAL A 83 -3.38 4.58 0.87
CA VAL A 83 -4.25 3.68 1.64
C VAL A 83 -5.70 4.13 1.53
N ARG A 84 -5.98 5.44 1.59
CA ARG A 84 -7.33 5.97 1.43
C ARG A 84 -7.87 5.75 0.01
N ALA A 85 -7.03 5.95 -1.00
CA ALA A 85 -7.37 5.69 -2.39
C ALA A 85 -7.58 4.19 -2.68
N LYS A 86 -6.87 3.31 -1.97
CA LYS A 86 -6.93 1.87 -2.16
C LYS A 86 -7.97 1.15 -1.29
N SER A 87 -7.97 1.42 0.01
CA SER A 87 -8.85 0.80 1.01
C SER A 87 -10.32 1.19 0.85
N GLY A 88 -10.64 2.28 0.14
CA GLY A 88 -12.02 2.71 -0.12
C GLY A 88 -12.86 1.77 -1.00
N GLN A 89 -12.24 0.86 -1.76
CA GLN A 89 -12.95 -0.09 -2.63
C GLN A 89 -12.55 -1.55 -2.34
N ASP A 90 -11.25 -1.83 -2.21
CA ASP A 90 -10.76 -3.21 -2.19
C ASP A 90 -11.05 -3.94 -0.87
N HIS A 91 -11.04 -3.25 0.27
CA HIS A 91 -11.13 -3.91 1.57
C HIS A 91 -12.57 -4.38 1.88
N LEU A 92 -13.56 -3.56 1.52
CA LEU A 92 -14.98 -3.91 1.66
C LEU A 92 -15.40 -4.97 0.63
N HIS A 93 -14.93 -4.85 -0.61
CA HIS A 93 -15.24 -5.81 -1.66
C HIS A 93 -14.67 -7.19 -1.35
N LYS A 94 -13.40 -7.26 -0.92
CA LYS A 94 -12.75 -8.51 -0.52
C LYS A 94 -13.43 -9.19 0.67
N LYS A 95 -13.83 -8.43 1.70
CA LYS A 95 -14.58 -8.99 2.85
C LYS A 95 -15.97 -9.51 2.45
N LYS A 96 -16.66 -8.81 1.54
CA LYS A 96 -17.97 -9.24 1.03
C LYS A 96 -17.85 -10.54 0.22
N LEU A 97 -16.92 -10.58 -0.74
CA LEU A 97 -16.61 -11.78 -1.54
C LEU A 97 -16.22 -12.98 -0.66
N GLN A 98 -15.38 -12.75 0.35
CA GLN A 98 -14.95 -13.81 1.27
C GLN A 98 -16.14 -14.42 2.03
N LYS A 99 -17.02 -13.56 2.56
CA LYS A 99 -18.22 -14.01 3.29
C LYS A 99 -19.17 -14.81 2.40
N GLU A 100 -19.43 -14.30 1.19
CA GLU A 100 -20.31 -14.96 0.22
C GLU A 100 -19.76 -16.33 -0.22
N LEU A 101 -18.44 -16.42 -0.40
CA LEU A 101 -17.75 -17.67 -0.70
C LEU A 101 -17.83 -18.68 0.46
N ASP A 102 -17.64 -18.22 1.69
CA ASP A 102 -17.72 -19.08 2.88
C ASP A 102 -19.14 -19.62 3.10
N ASP A 103 -20.17 -18.81 2.82
CA ASP A 103 -21.55 -19.23 2.95
C ASP A 103 -21.97 -20.21 1.83
N LEU A 104 -21.59 -19.96 0.58
CA LEU A 104 -21.80 -20.91 -0.53
C LEU A 104 -21.08 -22.25 -0.28
N ASN A 105 -19.86 -22.22 0.27
CA ASN A 105 -19.14 -23.45 0.63
C ASN A 105 -19.85 -24.26 1.72
N LYS A 106 -20.48 -23.61 2.71
CA LYS A 106 -21.27 -24.30 3.73
C LYS A 106 -22.53 -24.92 3.14
N GLU A 107 -23.21 -24.23 2.23
CA GLU A 107 -24.38 -24.77 1.55
C GLU A 107 -24.03 -25.97 0.68
N ALA A 108 -22.96 -25.87 -0.11
CA ALA A 108 -22.46 -26.98 -0.91
C ALA A 108 -22.15 -28.22 -0.05
N ARG A 109 -21.51 -28.03 1.12
CA ARG A 109 -21.25 -29.12 2.07
C ARG A 109 -22.54 -29.72 2.63
N LYS A 110 -23.52 -28.90 3.02
CA LYS A 110 -24.82 -29.39 3.53
C LYS A 110 -25.57 -30.20 2.47
N LEU A 111 -25.61 -29.71 1.23
CA LEU A 111 -26.26 -30.39 0.11
C LEU A 111 -25.55 -31.71 -0.22
N THR A 112 -24.22 -31.73 -0.21
CA THR A 112 -23.43 -32.96 -0.41
C THR A 112 -23.78 -34.03 0.62
N THR A 113 -23.89 -33.65 1.90
CA THR A 113 -24.26 -34.60 2.97
C THR A 113 -25.69 -35.14 2.77
N ARG A 114 -26.64 -34.27 2.42
CA ARG A 114 -28.02 -34.70 2.12
C ARG A 114 -28.08 -35.63 0.92
N LEU A 115 -27.32 -35.32 -0.13
CA LEU A 115 -27.25 -36.11 -1.36
C LEU A 115 -26.72 -37.52 -1.05
N LYS A 116 -25.62 -37.63 -0.28
CA LYS A 116 -25.09 -38.93 0.17
C LYS A 116 -26.09 -39.73 1.00
N ALA A 117 -26.86 -39.08 1.87
CA ALA A 117 -27.88 -39.75 2.67
C ALA A 117 -29.01 -40.32 1.80
N ILE A 118 -29.44 -39.56 0.79
CA ILE A 118 -30.44 -40.01 -0.19
C ILE A 118 -29.88 -41.16 -1.03
N GLU A 119 -28.66 -41.05 -1.54
CA GLU A 119 -28.00 -42.11 -2.33
C GLU A 119 -27.89 -43.42 -1.54
N ARG A 120 -27.50 -43.34 -0.27
CA ARG A 120 -27.44 -44.52 0.61
C ARG A 120 -28.79 -45.21 0.71
N ARG A 121 -29.85 -44.44 1.00
CA ARG A 121 -31.20 -44.98 1.13
C ARG A 121 -31.75 -45.52 -0.20
N ARG A 122 -31.40 -44.88 -1.31
CA ARG A 122 -31.72 -45.37 -2.66
C ARG A 122 -31.05 -46.71 -2.95
N ALA A 123 -29.79 -46.89 -2.54
CA ALA A 123 -29.06 -48.14 -2.70
C ALA A 123 -29.60 -49.26 -1.80
N GLU A 124 -30.03 -48.94 -0.58
CA GLU A 124 -30.70 -49.90 0.32
C GLU A 124 -32.03 -50.37 -0.27
N LEU A 125 -32.89 -49.45 -0.71
CA LEU A 125 -34.17 -49.78 -1.34
C LEU A 125 -33.99 -50.52 -2.68
N ALA A 126 -32.99 -50.17 -3.47
CA ALA A 126 -32.69 -50.89 -4.71
C ALA A 126 -32.30 -52.35 -4.45
N LYS A 127 -31.52 -52.61 -3.39
CA LYS A 127 -31.16 -53.97 -2.97
C LYS A 127 -32.36 -54.77 -2.46
N GLU A 128 -33.30 -54.14 -1.77
CA GLU A 128 -34.56 -54.77 -1.33
C GLU A 128 -35.49 -55.10 -2.50
N LEU A 129 -35.36 -54.41 -3.64
CA LEU A 129 -36.15 -54.63 -4.84
C LEU A 129 -35.55 -55.68 -5.80
N GLU A 130 -34.22 -55.86 -5.75
CA GLU A 130 -33.48 -56.84 -6.56
C GLU A 130 -33.24 -58.19 -5.87
N GLY A 131 -33.49 -58.28 -4.56
CA GLY A 131 -33.39 -59.52 -3.76
C GLY A 131 -34.73 -60.19 -3.53
#